data_AF-A0A7X6T008-F1
#
_entry.id   AF-A0A7X6T008-F1
#
_cell.length_a   1.000
_cell.length_b   1.000
_cell.length_c   1.000
_cell.angle_alpha   90.00
_cell.angle_beta   90.00
_cell.angle_gamma   90.00
#
_symmetry.space_group_name_H-M   'P 1'
#
loop_
_entity.id
_entity.type
_entity.pdbx_description
1 polymer ?
#
loop_
_entity_poly.entity_id
_entity_poly.type
_entity_poly.pdbx_seq_one_letter_code
_entity_poly.pdbx_strand_id
1 'polypeptide(L)'
;MNRFILIFIAGIITLSFGQGGLSAQEEQRNSLSDVEVIKRHNSLLYTFKTTRKPLYSVSAAENSSITLSFPGMDKPEGLGLRLADNPYIGMDHQADSDKTGFVLKAGENYSRVTCCWINESSLFLVSMEPYNETGNKDASGTGADIKDIRFGFKESAARMVIGASTRPGWKMEHTDPDVMMLFVDAISENIKTKRFSSDKWLESASVSELNDRSTVIRLNLNSPPDQAAVSWVSAGNRLVLDMAERPDEMFLSLLSAPDTKTEDTVAVNGPGQDEKKEFSNIARMKIDKKETAEKEISLPDIAFDIRPAVKASLPESEEISVDVDKLRPGEAFMLGRIRQAREIKDYNMGIALANQFLDEFPESVLREAVSFWRGDFYFDQWEKGDKNIGEKVIRAYEFAIDNFVTSRNVPPAYIRMATVASEMDNSYQALGYLSIVLTLNVPDLRPLAYLTRGKVFLQINQAEKAMKDFKVILEEYENTKYSMEANLWIGHYYHKLGLYREAEEKLIEIEKRYPGLFTMYPDSILLAAKNFIYLKKYREAREYLFRAVNIGAQQETIDIL
;
A
#
# COMPACT_ATOMS: atom_id res chain seq x y z
N MET A 1 -59.31 -14.86 -8.91
CA MET A 1 -58.42 -13.94 -9.65
C MET A 1 -58.01 -12.85 -8.68
N ASN A 2 -56.73 -12.85 -8.26
CA ASN A 2 -56.02 -11.85 -7.42
C ASN A 2 -56.61 -11.49 -6.04
N ARG A 3 -55.88 -11.13 -4.98
CA ARG A 3 -54.53 -11.38 -4.43
C ARG A 3 -54.56 -10.59 -3.09
N PHE A 4 -53.92 -11.12 -2.04
CA PHE A 4 -53.46 -10.42 -0.82
C PHE A 4 -54.47 -9.79 0.16
N ILE A 5 -54.53 -10.33 1.39
CA ILE A 5 -54.55 -9.56 2.64
C ILE A 5 -53.65 -10.27 3.66
N LEU A 6 -52.68 -9.51 4.21
CA LEU A 6 -51.81 -9.87 5.34
C LEU A 6 -52.63 -10.17 6.60
N ILE A 7 -52.25 -11.20 7.35
CA ILE A 7 -52.68 -11.41 8.74
C ILE A 7 -51.47 -11.15 9.65
N PHE A 8 -51.61 -10.14 10.52
CA PHE A 8 -50.91 -10.06 11.80
C PHE A 8 -51.77 -10.83 12.81
N ILE A 9 -51.19 -11.74 13.61
CA ILE A 9 -51.56 -11.99 15.01
C ILE A 9 -50.35 -12.66 15.69
N ALA A 10 -49.97 -12.07 16.82
CA ALA A 10 -48.97 -12.55 17.74
C ALA A 10 -49.42 -13.85 18.45
N GLY A 11 -48.48 -14.78 18.63
CA GLY A 11 -48.64 -15.96 19.49
C GLY A 11 -47.42 -16.09 20.39
N ILE A 12 -47.53 -15.58 21.61
CA ILE A 12 -46.63 -15.90 22.72
C ILE A 12 -46.95 -17.34 23.14
N ILE A 13 -45.98 -18.24 23.04
CA ILE A 13 -45.97 -19.50 23.79
C ILE A 13 -44.66 -19.54 24.58
N THR A 14 -44.76 -19.19 25.86
CA THR A 14 -43.81 -19.60 26.88
C THR A 14 -44.13 -21.05 27.28
N LEU A 15 -43.17 -21.95 27.09
CA LEU A 15 -43.15 -23.24 27.78
C LEU A 15 -41.74 -23.52 28.32
N SER A 16 -41.76 -23.94 29.57
CA SER A 16 -40.72 -23.80 30.57
C SER A 16 -39.56 -24.80 30.46
N PHE A 17 -38.44 -24.36 31.04
CA PHE A 17 -37.22 -25.09 31.39
C PHE A 17 -37.42 -26.56 31.79
N GLY A 18 -36.73 -27.45 31.07
CA GLY A 18 -36.23 -28.72 31.59
C GLY A 18 -34.72 -28.62 31.73
N GLN A 19 -34.22 -28.64 32.97
CA GLN A 19 -32.79 -28.70 33.26
C GLN A 19 -32.21 -30.05 32.83
N GLY A 20 -31.35 -30.00 31.81
CA GLY A 20 -30.39 -31.03 31.46
C GLY A 20 -29.23 -30.32 30.79
N GLY A 21 -28.10 -30.20 31.50
CA GLY A 21 -26.92 -29.50 30.99
C GLY A 21 -26.40 -30.17 29.72
N LEU A 22 -26.66 -29.52 28.58
CA LEU A 22 -25.97 -29.73 27.33
C LEU A 22 -25.13 -28.49 27.10
N SER A 23 -23.81 -28.71 27.00
CA SER A 23 -22.80 -27.71 26.71
C SER A 23 -23.20 -26.85 25.52
N ALA A 24 -22.97 -25.54 25.64
CA ALA A 24 -22.98 -24.61 24.54
C ALA A 24 -21.90 -25.02 23.51
N GLN A 25 -22.23 -25.90 22.56
CA GLN A 25 -21.49 -26.20 21.33
C GLN A 25 -22.24 -27.25 20.48
N GLU A 26 -23.43 -26.90 19.99
CA GLU A 26 -23.78 -27.32 18.63
C GLU A 26 -23.30 -26.19 17.73
N GLU A 27 -22.01 -26.22 17.38
CA GLU A 27 -21.45 -25.36 16.33
C GLU A 27 -22.24 -25.61 15.05
N GLN A 28 -23.03 -24.62 14.61
CA GLN A 28 -23.61 -24.62 13.26
C GLN A 28 -22.49 -24.93 12.26
N ARG A 29 -22.59 -26.01 11.49
CA ARG A 29 -21.60 -26.37 10.45
C ARG A 29 -21.68 -25.38 9.29
N ASN A 30 -20.53 -25.10 8.65
CA ASN A 30 -20.49 -24.25 7.46
C ASN A 30 -21.05 -25.06 6.28
N SER A 31 -21.82 -24.43 5.40
CA SER A 31 -22.44 -25.12 4.26
C SER A 31 -22.15 -24.39 2.96
N LEU A 32 -21.85 -25.16 1.92
CA LEU A 32 -21.70 -24.70 0.54
C LEU A 32 -23.07 -24.68 -0.14
N SER A 33 -23.45 -23.53 -0.70
CA SER A 33 -24.75 -23.36 -1.37
C SER A 33 -24.63 -23.35 -2.89
N ASP A 34 -23.55 -22.83 -3.43
CA ASP A 34 -23.33 -22.81 -4.88
C ASP A 34 -21.84 -22.71 -5.24
N VAL A 35 -21.53 -23.13 -6.47
CA VAL A 35 -20.19 -23.07 -7.05
C VAL A 35 -20.28 -22.63 -8.50
N GLU A 36 -19.50 -21.63 -8.88
CA GLU A 36 -19.44 -21.11 -10.26
C GLU A 36 -18.00 -21.01 -10.74
N VAL A 37 -17.78 -21.19 -12.05
CA VAL A 37 -16.49 -20.98 -12.70
C VAL A 37 -16.67 -19.99 -13.83
N ILE A 38 -15.95 -18.87 -13.75
CA ILE A 38 -15.99 -17.79 -14.73
C ILE A 38 -14.64 -17.73 -15.42
N LYS A 39 -14.62 -18.00 -16.73
CA LYS A 39 -13.44 -17.81 -17.58
C LYS A 39 -13.40 -16.38 -18.09
N ARG A 40 -12.34 -15.64 -17.76
CA ARG A 40 -12.05 -14.29 -18.28
C ARG A 40 -10.87 -14.35 -19.26
N HIS A 41 -10.65 -13.26 -20.00
CA HIS A 41 -9.64 -13.18 -21.09
C HIS A 41 -8.23 -13.66 -20.68
N ASN A 42 -7.86 -13.54 -19.40
CA ASN A 42 -6.54 -13.94 -18.91
C ASN A 42 -6.54 -14.53 -17.48
N SER A 43 -7.67 -15.10 -17.00
CA SER A 43 -7.73 -15.76 -15.70
C SER A 43 -8.98 -16.65 -15.56
N LEU A 44 -8.90 -17.66 -14.68
CA LEU A 44 -10.04 -18.45 -14.26
C LEU A 44 -10.40 -18.09 -12.82
N LEU A 45 -11.63 -17.64 -12.62
CA LEU A 45 -12.19 -17.28 -11.33
C LEU A 45 -13.20 -18.35 -10.90
N TYR A 46 -12.99 -18.91 -9.71
CA TYR A 46 -13.86 -19.90 -9.08
C TYR A 46 -14.54 -19.23 -7.90
N THR A 47 -15.85 -19.33 -7.82
CA THR A 47 -16.63 -18.75 -6.73
C THR A 47 -17.33 -19.86 -5.95
N PHE A 48 -17.29 -19.76 -4.62
CA PHE A 48 -17.90 -20.70 -3.70
C PHE A 48 -18.75 -19.90 -2.72
N LYS A 49 -20.07 -20.07 -2.79
CA LYS A 49 -20.99 -19.36 -1.91
C LYS A 49 -21.21 -20.16 -0.64
N THR A 50 -20.72 -19.66 0.49
CA THR A 50 -20.76 -20.33 1.78
C THR A 50 -21.60 -19.55 2.79
N THR A 51 -22.02 -20.17 3.89
CA THR A 51 -22.78 -19.48 4.94
C THR A 51 -21.90 -18.59 5.84
N ARG A 52 -20.62 -18.91 5.96
CA ARG A 52 -19.60 -18.11 6.67
C ARG A 52 -18.22 -18.30 6.07
N LYS A 53 -17.26 -17.46 6.48
CA LYS A 53 -15.84 -17.55 6.07
C LYS A 53 -15.33 -18.99 6.28
N PRO A 54 -14.93 -19.70 5.22
CA PRO A 54 -14.47 -21.07 5.37
C PRO A 54 -13.01 -21.13 5.79
N LEU A 55 -12.68 -22.10 6.63
CA LEU A 55 -11.33 -22.62 6.73
C LEU A 55 -11.05 -23.50 5.52
N TYR A 56 -9.82 -23.51 5.02
CA TYR A 56 -9.51 -24.17 3.76
C TYR A 56 -8.07 -24.69 3.68
N SER A 57 -7.85 -25.64 2.78
CA SER A 57 -6.53 -26.04 2.33
C SER A 57 -6.47 -26.00 0.81
N VAL A 58 -5.39 -25.43 0.27
CA VAL A 58 -5.12 -25.37 -1.17
C VAL A 58 -3.71 -25.87 -1.46
N SER A 59 -3.55 -26.72 -2.47
CA SER A 59 -2.25 -27.28 -2.85
C SER A 59 -2.03 -27.28 -4.35
N ALA A 60 -0.78 -27.08 -4.73
CA ALA A 60 -0.28 -27.02 -6.09
C ALA A 60 0.95 -27.93 -6.22
N ALA A 61 0.73 -29.17 -6.67
CA ALA A 61 1.81 -30.11 -6.98
C ALA A 61 2.22 -30.03 -8.47
N GLU A 62 1.28 -29.65 -9.35
CA GLU A 62 1.46 -29.58 -10.80
C GLU A 62 1.08 -28.20 -11.34
N ASN A 63 1.64 -27.83 -12.49
CA ASN A 63 1.46 -26.50 -13.08
C ASN A 63 0.07 -26.26 -13.68
N SER A 64 -0.77 -27.28 -13.84
CA SER A 64 -2.05 -27.20 -14.55
C SER A 64 -3.30 -27.34 -13.68
N SER A 65 -3.15 -27.71 -12.41
CA SER A 65 -4.27 -27.86 -11.48
C SER A 65 -3.88 -27.62 -10.03
N ILE A 66 -4.87 -27.24 -9.23
CA ILE A 66 -4.77 -27.15 -7.77
C ILE A 66 -5.88 -27.97 -7.12
N THR A 67 -5.62 -28.47 -5.92
CA THR A 67 -6.63 -29.11 -5.08
C THR A 67 -7.03 -28.12 -4.00
N LEU A 68 -8.34 -27.91 -3.83
CA LEU A 68 -8.94 -27.06 -2.79
C LEU A 68 -9.81 -27.95 -1.90
N SER A 69 -9.73 -27.80 -0.58
CA SER A 69 -10.62 -28.51 0.33
C SER A 69 -11.10 -27.64 1.48
N PHE A 70 -12.33 -27.87 1.91
CA PHE A 70 -12.96 -27.21 3.05
C PHE A 70 -13.27 -28.23 4.16
N PRO A 71 -12.59 -28.17 5.32
CA PRO A 71 -12.86 -29.05 6.44
C PRO A 71 -14.24 -28.80 7.06
N GLY A 72 -14.97 -29.87 7.37
CA GLY A 72 -16.27 -29.79 8.06
C GLY A 72 -17.35 -29.03 7.31
N MET A 73 -17.21 -28.89 5.99
CA MET A 73 -18.16 -28.17 5.14
C MET A 73 -19.17 -29.14 4.53
N ASP A 74 -20.45 -28.90 4.79
CA ASP A 74 -21.54 -29.64 4.16
C ASP A 74 -21.72 -29.17 2.71
N LYS A 75 -21.94 -30.11 1.79
CA LYS A 75 -22.15 -29.85 0.36
C LYS A 75 -23.58 -30.20 -0.06
N PRO A 76 -24.15 -29.52 -1.07
CA PRO A 76 -25.49 -29.82 -1.53
C PRO A 76 -25.55 -31.20 -2.19
N GLU A 77 -26.67 -31.90 -1.99
CA GLU A 77 -26.93 -33.18 -2.66
C GLU A 77 -26.85 -33.01 -4.18
N GLY A 78 -26.19 -33.96 -4.86
CA GLY A 78 -26.03 -33.91 -6.32
C GLY A 78 -24.98 -32.93 -6.85
N LEU A 79 -24.25 -32.18 -6.00
CA LEU A 79 -23.17 -31.29 -6.47
C LEU A 79 -22.13 -32.04 -7.32
N GLY A 80 -21.75 -33.25 -6.91
CA GLY A 80 -20.79 -34.06 -7.69
C GLY A 80 -21.28 -34.41 -9.10
N LEU A 81 -22.59 -34.64 -9.28
CA LEU A 81 -23.18 -34.86 -10.59
C LEU A 81 -23.20 -33.57 -11.43
N ARG A 82 -23.49 -32.41 -10.81
CA ARG A 82 -23.46 -31.10 -11.48
C ARG A 82 -22.07 -30.74 -12.02
N LEU A 83 -21.01 -31.15 -11.31
CA LEU A 83 -19.63 -30.85 -11.67
C LEU A 83 -18.97 -31.92 -12.55
N ALA A 84 -19.58 -33.09 -12.75
CA ALA A 84 -18.97 -34.22 -13.45
C ALA A 84 -18.51 -33.88 -14.88
N ASP A 85 -19.28 -33.03 -15.59
CA ASP A 85 -19.01 -32.65 -16.97
C ASP A 85 -18.28 -31.29 -17.10
N ASN A 86 -17.89 -30.65 -15.99
CA ASN A 86 -17.22 -29.35 -16.03
C ASN A 86 -15.71 -29.52 -16.32
N PRO A 87 -15.17 -28.91 -17.39
CA PRO A 87 -13.76 -29.09 -17.76
C PRO A 87 -12.78 -28.36 -16.83
N TYR A 88 -13.25 -27.41 -16.00
CA TYR A 88 -12.44 -26.54 -15.15
C TYR A 88 -12.51 -26.88 -13.66
N ILE A 89 -13.55 -27.58 -13.20
CA ILE A 89 -13.69 -27.98 -11.79
C ILE A 89 -14.27 -29.38 -11.67
N GLY A 90 -13.73 -30.17 -10.75
CA GLY A 90 -14.28 -31.48 -10.38
C GLY A 90 -14.26 -31.70 -8.89
N MET A 91 -14.96 -32.74 -8.41
CA MET A 91 -14.84 -33.18 -7.02
C MET A 91 -13.50 -33.88 -6.79
N ASP A 92 -12.84 -33.58 -5.69
CA ASP A 92 -11.72 -34.39 -5.21
C ASP A 92 -12.26 -35.62 -4.47
N HIS A 93 -12.21 -36.77 -5.14
CA HIS A 93 -12.65 -38.05 -4.57
C HIS A 93 -11.61 -38.68 -3.62
N GLN A 94 -10.41 -38.10 -3.51
CA GLN A 94 -9.37 -38.53 -2.57
C GLN A 94 -9.41 -37.75 -1.25
N ALA A 95 -10.23 -36.71 -1.16
CA ALA A 95 -10.43 -35.96 0.09
C ALA A 95 -11.03 -36.85 1.19
N ASP A 96 -10.55 -36.66 2.43
CA ASP A 96 -11.11 -37.32 3.62
C ASP A 96 -12.63 -37.13 3.71
N SER A 97 -13.36 -38.09 4.29
CA SER A 97 -14.82 -38.03 4.45
C SER A 97 -15.32 -36.77 5.15
N ASP A 98 -14.45 -36.16 5.96
CA ASP A 98 -14.74 -34.97 6.77
C ASP A 98 -14.39 -33.66 6.05
N LYS A 99 -14.00 -33.72 4.78
CA LYS A 99 -13.65 -32.57 3.93
C LYS A 99 -14.49 -32.58 2.65
N THR A 100 -14.89 -31.39 2.23
CA THR A 100 -15.41 -31.20 0.87
C THR A 100 -14.28 -30.70 -0.03
N GLY A 101 -13.79 -31.57 -0.92
CA GLY A 101 -12.66 -31.30 -1.81
C GLY A 101 -13.03 -31.07 -3.27
N PHE A 102 -12.23 -30.25 -3.96
CA PHE A 102 -12.34 -29.87 -5.35
C PHE A 102 -10.98 -29.93 -6.04
N VAL A 103 -10.96 -30.31 -7.31
CA VAL A 103 -9.82 -30.16 -8.21
C VAL A 103 -10.13 -29.04 -9.19
N LEU A 104 -9.37 -27.95 -9.15
CA LEU A 104 -9.51 -26.79 -10.02
C LEU A 104 -8.46 -26.85 -11.12
N LYS A 105 -8.86 -26.74 -12.39
CA LYS A 105 -8.00 -26.91 -13.56
C LYS A 105 -7.78 -25.58 -14.26
N ALA A 106 -6.53 -25.13 -14.35
CA ALA A 106 -6.17 -23.82 -14.88
C ALA A 106 -6.23 -23.72 -16.42
N GLY A 107 -6.32 -24.84 -17.14
CA GLY A 107 -6.27 -24.89 -18.60
C GLY A 107 -4.87 -24.62 -19.19
N GLU A 108 -4.05 -23.81 -18.53
CA GLU A 108 -2.65 -23.50 -18.84
C GLU A 108 -1.81 -23.45 -17.54
N ASN A 109 -0.50 -23.20 -17.68
CA ASN A 109 0.38 -23.01 -16.51
C ASN A 109 0.05 -21.70 -15.79
N TYR A 110 -0.07 -21.74 -14.46
CA TYR A 110 -0.30 -20.55 -13.63
C TYR A 110 0.97 -20.12 -12.89
N SER A 111 1.10 -18.81 -12.67
CA SER A 111 2.16 -18.20 -11.85
C SER A 111 1.66 -17.81 -10.46
N ARG A 112 0.35 -17.55 -10.30
CA ARG A 112 -0.25 -17.08 -9.04
C ARG A 112 -1.61 -17.72 -8.78
N VAL A 113 -1.82 -18.12 -7.53
CA VAL A 113 -3.10 -18.61 -6.98
C VAL A 113 -3.50 -17.71 -5.84
N THR A 114 -4.66 -17.07 -5.93
CA THR A 114 -5.19 -16.15 -4.92
C THR A 114 -6.48 -16.72 -4.34
N CYS A 115 -6.52 -16.94 -3.03
CA CYS A 115 -7.72 -17.28 -2.26
C CYS A 115 -8.22 -16.04 -1.52
N CYS A 116 -9.52 -15.77 -1.57
CA CYS A 116 -10.08 -14.53 -1.03
C CYS A 116 -11.50 -14.74 -0.47
N TRP A 117 -11.80 -14.10 0.65
CA TRP A 117 -13.11 -14.06 1.28
C TRP A 117 -13.73 -12.66 1.18
N ILE A 118 -15.01 -12.60 0.81
CA ILE A 118 -15.78 -11.37 0.71
C ILE A 118 -16.97 -11.45 1.66
N ASN A 119 -16.89 -10.66 2.74
CA ASN A 119 -17.87 -10.66 3.83
C ASN A 119 -19.27 -10.28 3.34
N GLU A 120 -19.40 -9.22 2.54
CA GLU A 120 -20.69 -8.65 2.13
C GLU A 120 -21.53 -9.61 1.29
N SER A 121 -20.88 -10.46 0.51
CA SER A 121 -21.54 -11.42 -0.39
C SER A 121 -21.46 -12.87 0.08
N SER A 122 -20.76 -13.13 1.19
CA SER A 122 -20.46 -14.48 1.69
C SER A 122 -19.88 -15.41 0.61
N LEU A 123 -18.89 -14.87 -0.12
CA LEU A 123 -18.24 -15.55 -1.24
C LEU A 123 -16.78 -15.85 -0.91
N PHE A 124 -16.39 -17.10 -1.10
CA PHE A 124 -15.00 -17.51 -1.17
C PHE A 124 -14.58 -17.64 -2.63
N LEU A 125 -13.49 -16.99 -3.00
CA LEU A 125 -13.02 -16.85 -4.37
C LEU A 125 -11.64 -17.48 -4.49
N VAL A 126 -11.43 -18.20 -5.58
CA VAL A 126 -10.10 -18.65 -5.99
C VAL A 126 -9.83 -18.14 -7.40
N SER A 127 -8.75 -17.40 -7.59
CA SER A 127 -8.27 -16.97 -8.90
C SER A 127 -6.96 -17.65 -9.23
N MET A 128 -6.85 -18.12 -10.47
CA MET A 128 -5.60 -18.61 -11.05
C MET A 128 -5.19 -17.70 -12.20
N GLU A 129 -4.02 -17.07 -12.07
CA GLU A 129 -3.45 -16.18 -13.08
C GLU A 129 -2.38 -16.92 -13.90
N PRO A 130 -2.43 -16.82 -15.24
CA PRO A 130 -1.55 -17.54 -16.15
C PRO A 130 -0.11 -17.01 -16.08
N TYR A 131 0.80 -17.88 -16.47
CA TYR A 131 2.23 -17.62 -16.52
C TYR A 131 2.58 -16.74 -17.73
N ASN A 132 2.83 -15.45 -17.52
CA ASN A 132 3.07 -14.45 -18.58
C ASN A 132 4.57 -14.19 -18.91
N GLU A 133 5.52 -14.91 -18.32
CA GLU A 133 6.95 -14.66 -18.57
C GLU A 133 7.49 -15.49 -19.75
N THR A 134 8.09 -14.81 -20.75
CA THR A 134 8.79 -15.42 -21.91
C THR A 134 10.18 -15.97 -21.56
N GLY A 135 10.32 -16.58 -20.38
CA GLY A 135 11.60 -17.02 -19.83
C GLY A 135 11.49 -18.44 -19.27
N ASN A 136 12.20 -19.36 -19.92
CA ASN A 136 12.52 -20.74 -19.56
C ASN A 136 11.36 -21.65 -19.07
N LYS A 137 11.17 -22.78 -19.75
CA LYS A 137 10.32 -23.87 -19.25
C LYS A 137 10.98 -24.46 -18.00
N ASP A 138 10.59 -24.00 -16.83
CA ASP A 138 11.03 -24.60 -15.57
C ASP A 138 10.56 -26.06 -15.53
N ALA A 139 11.53 -26.98 -15.53
CA ALA A 139 11.29 -28.38 -15.27
C ALA A 139 10.73 -28.51 -13.85
N SER A 140 9.60 -29.22 -13.69
CA SER A 140 9.12 -29.69 -12.39
C SER A 140 10.17 -30.64 -11.81
N GLY A 141 11.15 -30.08 -11.10
CA GLY A 141 12.28 -30.81 -10.55
C GLY A 141 11.90 -31.42 -9.22
N THR A 142 11.98 -32.75 -9.12
CA THR A 142 12.02 -33.43 -7.82
C THR A 142 13.34 -33.06 -7.13
N GLY A 143 13.27 -32.25 -6.07
CA GLY A 143 14.43 -31.84 -5.26
C GLY A 143 14.74 -30.35 -5.36
N ALA A 144 13.87 -29.52 -4.78
CA ALA A 144 14.15 -28.11 -4.57
C ALA A 144 14.81 -27.89 -3.20
N ASP A 145 15.82 -27.03 -3.15
CA ASP A 145 16.40 -26.52 -1.90
C ASP A 145 15.92 -25.09 -1.59
N ILE A 146 15.57 -24.82 -0.33
CA ILE A 146 15.29 -23.50 0.20
C ILE A 146 16.61 -22.82 0.56
N LYS A 147 16.88 -21.66 -0.05
CA LYS A 147 18.08 -20.84 0.17
C LYS A 147 17.89 -19.85 1.32
N ASP A 148 16.73 -19.20 1.36
CA ASP A 148 16.38 -18.24 2.39
C ASP A 148 14.86 -18.06 2.51
N ILE A 149 14.43 -17.62 3.70
CA ILE A 149 13.04 -17.21 3.98
C ILE A 149 13.09 -15.80 4.55
N ARG A 150 12.31 -14.89 3.97
CA ARG A 150 12.18 -13.49 4.37
C ARG A 150 10.73 -13.15 4.61
N PHE A 151 10.49 -12.27 5.57
CA PHE A 151 9.18 -11.70 5.86
C PHE A 151 9.25 -10.19 5.65
N GLY A 152 8.19 -9.61 5.09
CA GLY A 152 8.07 -8.19 4.79
C GLY A 152 6.60 -7.77 4.68
N PHE A 153 6.37 -6.55 4.22
CA PHE A 153 5.05 -5.95 4.10
C PHE A 153 4.90 -5.22 2.75
N LYS A 154 3.68 -5.19 2.21
CA LYS A 154 3.29 -4.42 1.02
C LYS A 154 1.98 -3.71 1.33
N GLU A 155 1.93 -2.37 1.33
CA GLU A 155 0.74 -1.48 1.49
C GLU A 155 -0.36 -1.88 2.52
N SER A 156 -1.02 -3.02 2.35
CA SER A 156 -2.11 -3.61 3.17
C SER A 156 -1.95 -5.14 3.44
N ALA A 157 -0.82 -5.74 3.05
CA ALA A 157 -0.55 -7.17 3.07
C ALA A 157 0.79 -7.52 3.76
N ALA A 158 0.82 -8.60 4.52
CA ALA A 158 2.05 -9.26 4.95
C ALA A 158 2.57 -10.17 3.83
N ARG A 159 3.88 -10.15 3.58
CA ARG A 159 4.53 -10.92 2.51
C ARG A 159 5.61 -11.83 3.09
N MET A 160 5.60 -13.10 2.69
CA MET A 160 6.69 -14.03 2.90
C MET A 160 7.32 -14.41 1.56
N VAL A 161 8.65 -14.39 1.49
CA VAL A 161 9.42 -14.72 0.28
C VAL A 161 10.37 -15.86 0.60
N ILE A 162 10.29 -16.93 -0.16
CA ILE A 162 11.13 -18.11 -0.06
C ILE A 162 11.98 -18.18 -1.32
N GLY A 163 13.29 -17.97 -1.17
CA GLY A 163 14.24 -18.21 -2.24
C GLY A 163 14.47 -19.70 -2.39
N ALA A 164 14.27 -20.24 -3.59
CA ALA A 164 14.44 -21.65 -3.89
C ALA A 164 15.46 -21.86 -5.02
N SER A 165 15.94 -23.09 -5.15
CA SER A 165 16.75 -23.50 -6.30
C SER A 165 15.92 -23.63 -7.58
N THR A 166 14.70 -24.17 -7.48
CA THR A 166 13.71 -24.37 -8.55
C THR A 166 12.30 -24.25 -7.98
N ARG A 167 11.25 -24.23 -8.82
CA ARG A 167 9.84 -24.12 -8.40
C ARG A 167 9.43 -25.34 -7.58
N PRO A 168 9.16 -25.20 -6.27
CA PRO A 168 8.70 -26.31 -5.45
C PRO A 168 7.18 -26.50 -5.57
N GLY A 169 6.71 -27.72 -5.30
CA GLY A 169 5.32 -27.95 -4.94
C GLY A 169 5.01 -27.28 -3.59
N TRP A 170 3.76 -26.87 -3.40
CA TRP A 170 3.36 -26.24 -2.16
C TRP A 170 1.93 -26.58 -1.76
N LYS A 171 1.67 -26.51 -0.45
CA LYS A 171 0.34 -26.62 0.14
C LYS A 171 0.18 -25.58 1.23
N MET A 172 -0.91 -24.84 1.20
CA MET A 172 -1.31 -23.89 2.22
C MET A 172 -2.52 -24.44 2.99
N GLU A 173 -2.46 -24.39 4.31
CA GLU A 173 -3.54 -24.80 5.21
C GLU A 173 -3.88 -23.64 6.14
N HIS A 174 -5.15 -23.23 6.11
CA HIS A 174 -5.74 -22.28 7.07
C HIS A 174 -6.90 -22.99 7.76
N THR A 175 -6.55 -23.88 8.69
CA THR A 175 -7.49 -24.73 9.44
C THR A 175 -7.77 -24.22 10.85
N ASP A 176 -7.14 -23.12 11.23
CA ASP A 176 -7.31 -22.40 12.48
C ASP A 176 -7.28 -20.90 12.11
N PRO A 177 -8.23 -20.06 12.56
CA PRO A 177 -8.24 -18.64 12.24
C PRO A 177 -6.90 -17.93 12.45
N ASP A 178 -6.19 -18.30 13.51
CA ASP A 178 -4.98 -17.63 13.96
C ASP A 178 -3.71 -18.34 13.52
N VAL A 179 -3.82 -19.50 12.86
CA VAL A 179 -2.66 -20.29 12.40
C VAL A 179 -2.80 -20.67 10.93
N MET A 180 -1.82 -20.23 10.14
CA MET A 180 -1.64 -20.66 8.76
C MET A 180 -0.37 -21.49 8.62
N MET A 181 -0.44 -22.59 7.88
CA MET A 181 0.71 -23.44 7.60
C MET A 181 0.99 -23.46 6.09
N LEU A 182 2.24 -23.21 5.71
CA LEU A 182 2.72 -23.42 4.34
C LEU A 182 3.71 -24.59 4.33
N PHE A 183 3.35 -25.63 3.60
CA PHE A 183 4.17 -26.78 3.28
C PHE A 183 4.81 -26.53 1.92
N VAL A 184 6.11 -26.73 1.83
CA VAL A 184 6.90 -26.56 0.60
C VAL A 184 7.68 -27.84 0.37
N ASP A 185 7.57 -28.40 -0.83
CA ASP A 185 8.28 -29.62 -1.25
C ASP A 185 9.76 -29.29 -1.57
N ALA A 186 10.47 -28.81 -0.55
CA ALA A 186 11.86 -28.41 -0.62
C ALA A 186 12.58 -28.65 0.73
N ILE A 187 13.88 -28.97 0.65
CA ILE A 187 14.76 -29.18 1.81
C ILE A 187 15.33 -27.83 2.27
N SER A 188 15.47 -27.64 3.58
CA SER A 188 15.96 -26.40 4.17
C SER A 188 17.28 -26.64 4.92
N GLU A 189 18.35 -26.99 4.20
CA GLU A 189 19.68 -27.11 4.81
C GLU A 189 20.11 -25.75 5.41
N ASN A 190 20.06 -25.63 6.74
CA ASN A 190 20.57 -24.52 7.58
C ASN A 190 19.61 -23.40 8.03
N ILE A 191 18.29 -23.49 7.85
CA ILE A 191 17.38 -22.50 8.47
C ILE A 191 17.09 -22.91 9.92
N LYS A 192 17.98 -22.51 10.85
CA LYS A 192 17.68 -22.57 12.29
C LYS A 192 16.38 -21.81 12.53
N THR A 193 15.43 -22.43 13.24
CA THR A 193 14.16 -21.84 13.71
C THR A 193 14.37 -20.38 14.14
N LYS A 194 13.98 -19.45 13.28
CA LYS A 194 13.96 -18.02 13.59
C LYS A 194 12.52 -17.68 13.93
N ARG A 195 12.29 -17.10 15.11
CA ARG A 195 11.00 -16.48 15.44
C ARG A 195 10.98 -15.12 14.74
N PHE A 196 10.13 -14.99 13.73
CA PHE A 196 9.91 -13.72 13.05
C PHE A 196 8.65 -13.08 13.65
N SER A 197 8.79 -11.92 14.31
CA SER A 197 7.65 -11.17 14.85
C SER A 197 7.51 -9.84 14.12
N SER A 198 6.27 -9.44 13.88
CA SER A 198 5.90 -8.13 13.38
C SER A 198 4.77 -7.55 14.22
N ASP A 199 4.75 -6.23 14.40
CA ASP A 199 3.84 -5.62 15.38
C ASP A 199 2.37 -5.54 14.93
N LYS A 200 2.03 -5.86 13.67
CA LYS A 200 0.66 -5.70 13.17
C LYS A 200 -0.05 -7.00 12.76
N TRP A 201 0.64 -8.01 12.22
CA TRP A 201 0.00 -9.10 11.45
C TRP A 201 0.48 -10.51 11.82
N LEU A 202 1.78 -10.70 11.86
CA LEU A 202 2.43 -11.97 12.17
C LEU A 202 2.97 -11.90 13.59
N GLU A 203 2.32 -12.61 14.51
CA GLU A 203 2.78 -12.75 15.90
C GLU A 203 4.12 -13.49 15.92
N SER A 204 4.17 -14.62 15.21
CA SER A 204 5.39 -15.40 15.05
C SER A 204 5.34 -16.31 13.83
N ALA A 205 6.47 -16.53 13.18
CA ALA A 205 6.66 -17.66 12.28
C ALA A 205 7.68 -18.64 12.84
N SER A 206 7.48 -19.94 12.59
CA SER A 206 8.45 -21.00 12.85
C SER A 206 8.60 -21.91 11.64
N VAL A 207 9.84 -22.29 11.35
CA VAL A 207 10.19 -23.16 10.22
C VAL A 207 10.70 -24.48 10.78
N SER A 208 10.17 -25.60 10.28
CA SER A 208 10.56 -26.94 10.68
C SER A 208 10.57 -27.89 9.49
N GLU A 209 11.52 -28.81 9.44
CA GLU A 209 11.52 -29.90 8.48
C GLU A 209 10.48 -30.94 8.89
N LEU A 210 9.62 -31.36 7.96
CA LEU A 210 8.60 -32.38 8.19
C LEU A 210 9.14 -33.79 7.87
N ASN A 211 9.96 -33.88 6.82
CA ASN A 211 10.65 -35.08 6.36
C ASN A 211 11.83 -34.68 5.47
N ASP A 212 12.59 -35.66 4.96
CA ASP A 212 13.78 -35.48 4.11
C ASP A 212 13.52 -34.76 2.76
N ARG A 213 12.30 -34.25 2.51
CA ARG A 213 11.90 -33.62 1.25
C ARG A 213 11.00 -32.39 1.40
N SER A 214 10.50 -32.09 2.61
CA SER A 214 9.45 -31.08 2.80
C SER A 214 9.71 -30.21 4.01
N THR A 215 9.59 -28.90 3.82
CA THR A 215 9.69 -27.88 4.87
C THR A 215 8.32 -27.33 5.20
N VAL A 216 8.04 -27.14 6.48
CA VAL A 216 6.79 -26.57 6.98
C VAL A 216 7.07 -25.25 7.67
N ILE A 217 6.29 -24.25 7.30
CA ILE A 217 6.34 -22.91 7.85
C ILE A 217 5.01 -22.67 8.54
N ARG A 218 5.03 -22.59 9.86
CA ARG A 218 3.87 -22.24 10.69
C ARG A 218 3.88 -20.74 10.95
N LEU A 219 2.78 -20.07 10.64
CA LEU A 219 2.54 -18.65 10.83
C LEU A 219 1.44 -18.50 11.89
N ASN A 220 1.78 -17.94 13.05
CA ASN A 220 0.81 -17.50 14.06
C ASN A 220 0.49 -16.03 13.79
N LEU A 221 -0.79 -15.75 13.56
CA LEU A 221 -1.31 -14.50 13.04
C LEU A 221 -2.07 -13.75 14.14
N ASN A 222 -1.96 -12.41 14.15
CA ASN A 222 -2.74 -11.56 15.05
C ASN A 222 -4.19 -11.38 14.55
N SER A 223 -4.42 -11.56 13.24
CA SER A 223 -5.74 -11.48 12.59
C SER A 223 -5.81 -12.45 11.39
N PRO A 224 -6.98 -13.08 11.13
CA PRO A 224 -7.14 -13.99 10.01
C PRO A 224 -7.21 -13.23 8.67
N PRO A 225 -6.38 -13.55 7.66
CA PRO A 225 -6.38 -12.83 6.39
C PRO A 225 -7.67 -13.08 5.61
N ASP A 226 -8.22 -12.03 4.99
CA ASP A 226 -9.33 -12.15 4.03
C ASP A 226 -8.81 -12.48 2.62
N GLN A 227 -7.52 -12.29 2.35
CA GLN A 227 -6.88 -12.71 1.11
C GLN A 227 -5.54 -13.39 1.40
N ALA A 228 -5.26 -14.52 0.75
CA ALA A 228 -3.94 -15.15 0.73
C ALA A 228 -3.59 -15.56 -0.71
N ALA A 229 -2.41 -15.17 -1.19
CA ALA A 229 -1.97 -15.44 -2.55
C ALA A 229 -0.58 -16.07 -2.57
N VAL A 230 -0.43 -17.20 -3.26
CA VAL A 230 0.86 -17.85 -3.50
C VAL A 230 1.27 -17.64 -4.95
N SER A 231 2.48 -17.14 -5.18
CA SER A 231 3.02 -16.89 -6.52
C SER A 231 4.44 -17.39 -6.69
N TRP A 232 4.76 -17.85 -7.91
CA TRP A 232 6.12 -18.17 -8.34
C TRP A 232 6.66 -17.04 -9.21
N VAL A 233 7.82 -16.50 -8.83
CA VAL A 233 8.56 -15.49 -9.60
C VAL A 233 9.82 -16.14 -10.16
N SER A 234 9.82 -16.41 -11.46
CA SER A 234 10.89 -17.08 -12.19
C SER A 234 12.18 -16.25 -12.26
N ALA A 235 12.06 -14.91 -12.39
CA ALA A 235 13.20 -13.99 -12.46
C ALA A 235 14.13 -14.01 -11.22
N GLY A 236 13.79 -14.74 -10.16
CA GLY A 236 14.67 -14.95 -9.01
C GLY A 236 14.50 -16.28 -8.27
N ASN A 237 13.80 -17.25 -8.87
CA ASN A 237 13.39 -18.51 -8.25
C ASN A 237 12.77 -18.32 -6.86
N ARG A 238 11.71 -17.51 -6.78
CA ARG A 238 11.07 -17.15 -5.50
C ARG A 238 9.64 -17.65 -5.43
N LEU A 239 9.32 -18.34 -4.35
CA LEU A 239 7.94 -18.60 -3.94
C LEU A 239 7.51 -17.50 -2.96
N VAL A 240 6.41 -16.80 -3.27
CA VAL A 240 5.93 -15.65 -2.50
C VAL A 240 4.53 -15.95 -1.97
N LEU A 241 4.31 -15.74 -0.68
CA LEU A 241 3.00 -15.77 -0.03
C LEU A 241 2.64 -14.36 0.44
N ASP A 242 1.57 -13.79 -0.12
CA ASP A 242 0.96 -12.52 0.29
C ASP A 242 -0.32 -12.77 1.10
N MET A 243 -0.51 -12.04 2.20
CA MET A 243 -1.68 -12.16 3.09
C MET A 243 -2.24 -10.77 3.40
N ALA A 244 -3.53 -10.49 3.14
CA ALA A 244 -4.14 -9.16 3.30
C ALA A 244 -5.49 -9.20 4.04
N GLU A 245 -5.88 -8.08 4.67
CA GLU A 245 -7.06 -8.00 5.59
C GLU A 245 -8.30 -7.64 4.80
N ARG A 246 -8.08 -7.16 3.57
CA ARG A 246 -9.11 -6.83 2.61
C ARG A 246 -8.66 -7.33 1.25
N PRO A 247 -9.60 -7.72 0.38
CA PRO A 247 -9.30 -8.04 -1.00
C PRO A 247 -8.65 -6.84 -1.71
N ASP A 248 -7.65 -7.09 -2.55
CA ASP A 248 -7.01 -6.02 -3.35
C ASP A 248 -8.03 -5.35 -4.29
N GLU A 249 -7.93 -4.03 -4.51
CA GLU A 249 -8.86 -3.29 -5.39
C GLU A 249 -8.92 -3.87 -6.81
N MET A 250 -7.77 -4.34 -7.33
CA MET A 250 -7.69 -5.04 -8.61
C MET A 250 -8.53 -6.32 -8.59
N PHE A 251 -8.55 -7.04 -7.47
CA PHE A 251 -9.32 -8.26 -7.29
C PHE A 251 -10.83 -7.97 -7.15
N LEU A 252 -11.20 -6.90 -6.45
CA LEU A 252 -12.59 -6.41 -6.35
C LEU A 252 -13.13 -5.95 -7.72
N SER A 253 -12.28 -5.38 -8.57
CA SER A 253 -12.66 -4.99 -9.93
C SER A 253 -13.07 -6.19 -10.80
N LEU A 254 -12.52 -7.39 -10.54
CA LEU A 254 -12.88 -8.62 -11.25
C LEU A 254 -14.33 -9.05 -11.02
N LEU A 255 -14.94 -8.64 -9.90
CA LEU A 255 -16.34 -8.90 -9.59
C LEU A 255 -17.29 -7.88 -10.24
N SER A 256 -16.76 -6.75 -10.69
CA SER A 256 -17.53 -5.59 -11.15
C SER A 256 -17.59 -5.46 -12.69
N ALA A 257 -16.83 -6.27 -13.43
CA ALA A 257 -16.74 -6.17 -14.88
C ALA A 257 -17.96 -6.82 -15.59
N PRO A 258 -18.74 -6.06 -16.39
CA PRO A 258 -19.81 -6.65 -17.20
C PRO A 258 -19.23 -7.51 -18.32
N ASP A 259 -19.93 -8.60 -18.64
CA ASP A 259 -19.62 -9.50 -19.76
C ASP A 259 -19.52 -8.73 -21.08
N THR A 260 -18.29 -8.47 -21.54
CA THR A 260 -18.07 -8.02 -22.91
C THR A 260 -18.12 -9.23 -23.83
N LYS A 261 -19.14 -9.20 -24.68
CA LYS A 261 -19.37 -10.09 -25.81
C LYS A 261 -18.11 -10.25 -26.65
N THR A 262 -17.90 -11.49 -27.07
CA THR A 262 -17.06 -11.91 -28.19
C THR A 262 -17.23 -11.01 -29.41
N GLU A 263 -16.14 -10.40 -29.87
CA GLU A 263 -15.95 -10.06 -31.28
C GLU A 263 -14.57 -10.53 -31.73
N ASP A 264 -14.59 -11.62 -32.50
CA ASP A 264 -13.54 -11.99 -33.42
C ASP A 264 -13.24 -10.81 -34.35
N THR A 265 -12.01 -10.30 -34.33
CA THR A 265 -11.50 -9.56 -35.48
C THR A 265 -10.11 -10.04 -35.87
N VAL A 266 -10.10 -10.50 -37.12
CA VAL A 266 -9.04 -11.12 -37.90
C VAL A 266 -7.83 -10.21 -38.05
N ALA A 267 -6.65 -10.81 -37.88
CA ALA A 267 -5.35 -10.24 -38.22
C ALA A 267 -5.26 -9.86 -39.71
N VAL A 268 -4.71 -8.68 -39.99
CA VAL A 268 -4.12 -8.36 -41.29
C VAL A 268 -2.73 -7.76 -41.06
N ASN A 269 -1.74 -8.42 -41.65
CA ASN A 269 -0.33 -8.06 -41.63
C ASN A 269 0.02 -6.97 -42.66
N GLY A 270 0.90 -6.06 -42.22
CA GLY A 270 2.09 -5.57 -42.94
C GLY A 270 1.97 -4.25 -43.72
N PRO A 271 3.10 -3.66 -44.19
CA PRO A 271 4.48 -3.64 -43.67
C PRO A 271 5.00 -2.19 -43.47
N GLY A 272 6.19 -2.05 -42.87
CA GLY A 272 6.70 -0.77 -42.31
C GLY A 272 7.40 0.19 -43.27
N GLN A 273 8.02 1.22 -42.67
CA GLN A 273 9.19 1.93 -43.21
C GLN A 273 9.91 2.72 -42.10
N ASP A 274 11.24 2.67 -42.19
CA ASP A 274 12.26 3.37 -41.42
C ASP A 274 12.13 4.90 -41.47
N GLU A 275 12.61 5.59 -40.43
CA GLU A 275 13.55 6.71 -40.64
C GLU A 275 14.47 6.96 -39.42
N LYS A 276 15.68 7.40 -39.75
CA LYS A 276 16.95 7.39 -39.00
C LYS A 276 17.16 8.65 -38.12
N LYS A 277 17.80 8.49 -36.96
CA LYS A 277 19.13 8.99 -36.50
C LYS A 277 19.38 10.51 -36.46
N GLU A 278 19.88 10.97 -35.30
CA GLU A 278 21.14 11.74 -35.04
C GLU A 278 21.03 12.32 -33.61
N PHE A 279 22.01 12.27 -32.69
CA PHE A 279 23.40 12.69 -32.79
C PHE A 279 24.36 11.86 -31.93
N SER A 280 25.56 11.72 -32.45
CA SER A 280 26.74 11.11 -31.86
C SER A 280 27.73 12.13 -31.28
N ASN A 281 28.47 11.71 -30.26
CA ASN A 281 29.88 12.02 -29.96
C ASN A 281 30.32 13.46 -29.64
N ILE A 282 30.90 13.64 -28.43
CA ILE A 282 32.03 14.53 -28.21
C ILE A 282 33.14 13.76 -27.47
N ALA A 283 34.35 13.82 -28.02
CA ALA A 283 35.55 13.14 -27.55
C ALA A 283 36.47 14.05 -26.72
N ARG A 284 37.01 13.46 -25.63
CA ARG A 284 38.34 13.61 -24.98
C ARG A 284 39.05 14.97 -24.89
N MET A 285 39.48 15.29 -23.67
CA MET A 285 40.69 16.09 -23.40
C MET A 285 41.61 15.34 -22.41
N LYS A 286 42.89 15.17 -22.78
CA LYS A 286 43.95 14.52 -22.00
C LYS A 286 44.54 15.50 -20.97
N ILE A 287 44.84 15.00 -19.77
CA ILE A 287 45.96 15.49 -18.94
C ILE A 287 46.69 14.26 -18.39
N ASP A 288 47.93 14.06 -18.83
CA ASP A 288 48.85 13.09 -18.23
C ASP A 288 49.43 13.68 -16.93
N LYS A 289 49.26 12.97 -15.81
CA LYS A 289 50.29 12.85 -14.76
C LYS A 289 49.98 11.70 -13.78
N LYS A 290 50.76 10.63 -13.98
CA LYS A 290 51.23 9.55 -13.08
C LYS A 290 50.37 9.09 -11.89
N GLU A 291 50.13 7.77 -11.95
CA GLU A 291 49.71 6.82 -10.92
C GLU A 291 50.15 7.13 -9.48
N THR A 292 49.19 7.09 -8.56
CA THR A 292 49.27 6.18 -7.41
C THR A 292 47.87 5.64 -7.14
N ALA A 293 47.76 4.32 -7.05
CA ALA A 293 46.52 3.58 -6.99
C ALA A 293 45.89 3.63 -5.59
N GLU A 294 44.70 4.21 -5.50
CA GLU A 294 43.64 3.73 -4.62
C GLU A 294 42.35 3.71 -5.46
N LYS A 295 41.70 2.54 -5.57
CA LYS A 295 40.38 2.44 -6.20
C LYS A 295 39.39 3.17 -5.30
N GLU A 296 39.20 4.46 -5.57
CA GLU A 296 38.09 5.24 -5.03
C GLU A 296 36.82 4.67 -5.64
N ILE A 297 36.06 3.93 -4.84
CA ILE A 297 34.72 3.48 -5.20
C ILE A 297 33.88 4.75 -5.27
N SER A 298 33.59 5.24 -6.47
CA SER A 298 32.63 6.33 -6.64
C SER A 298 31.27 5.80 -6.23
N LEU A 299 30.84 6.16 -5.01
CA LEU A 299 29.48 5.93 -4.56
C LEU A 299 28.54 6.68 -5.51
N PRO A 300 27.47 6.05 -6.03
CA PRO A 300 26.48 6.76 -6.81
C PRO A 300 25.90 7.89 -5.95
N ASP A 301 25.85 9.08 -6.53
CA ASP A 301 25.25 10.26 -5.92
C ASP A 301 23.72 10.07 -5.91
N ILE A 302 23.22 9.28 -4.94
CA ILE A 302 21.79 9.06 -4.75
C ILE A 302 21.26 10.34 -4.08
N ALA A 303 20.94 11.33 -4.90
CA ALA A 303 20.18 12.51 -4.50
C ALA A 303 18.87 12.03 -3.89
N PHE A 304 18.79 12.05 -2.57
CA PHE A 304 17.57 11.74 -1.83
C PHE A 304 17.28 12.94 -0.96
N ASP A 305 16.26 13.67 -1.35
CA ASP A 305 15.71 14.76 -0.58
C ASP A 305 14.82 14.14 0.49
N ILE A 306 15.07 14.45 1.77
CA ILE A 306 14.18 14.02 2.85
C ILE A 306 12.87 14.76 2.64
N ARG A 307 11.88 14.07 2.07
CA ARG A 307 10.57 14.65 1.75
C ARG A 307 9.50 14.00 2.63
N PRO A 308 9.46 14.30 3.94
CA PRO A 308 8.26 14.03 4.69
C PRO A 308 7.12 14.77 4.02
N ALA A 309 6.05 14.04 3.70
CA ALA A 309 4.88 14.60 3.04
C ALA A 309 4.34 15.76 3.88
N VAL A 310 4.38 16.97 3.30
CA VAL A 310 3.97 18.22 3.95
C VAL A 310 2.54 18.12 4.52
N LYS A 311 1.67 17.29 3.90
CA LYS A 311 0.31 16.99 4.37
C LYS A 311 0.18 16.60 5.84
N ALA A 312 1.12 15.84 6.40
CA ALA A 312 1.01 15.36 7.78
C ALA A 312 1.09 16.49 8.83
N SER A 313 1.47 17.70 8.39
CA SER A 313 1.77 18.83 9.27
C SER A 313 0.77 19.99 9.19
N LEU A 314 0.07 20.15 8.06
CA LEU A 314 -0.85 21.26 7.84
C LEU A 314 -2.24 20.95 8.38
N PRO A 315 -2.91 21.88 9.09
CA PRO A 315 -4.34 21.76 9.32
C PRO A 315 -5.05 21.76 7.96
N GLU A 316 -6.02 20.86 7.79
CA GLU A 316 -6.99 20.98 6.70
C GLU A 316 -7.77 22.28 6.89
N SER A 317 -8.17 22.94 5.78
CA SER A 317 -9.11 24.06 5.93
C SER A 317 -10.38 23.54 6.58
N GLU A 318 -10.84 24.31 7.56
CA GLU A 318 -11.90 23.85 8.46
C GLU A 318 -13.14 23.39 7.71
N GLU A 319 -13.77 22.37 8.30
CA GLU A 319 -15.08 21.94 7.86
C GLU A 319 -16.08 23.08 8.07
N ILE A 320 -16.95 23.26 7.07
CA ILE A 320 -18.02 24.25 7.12
C ILE A 320 -19.07 23.76 8.11
N SER A 321 -19.06 24.26 9.34
CA SER A 321 -20.13 24.06 10.33
C SER A 321 -21.24 25.09 10.14
N VAL A 322 -21.87 25.08 8.97
CA VAL A 322 -23.02 25.95 8.69
C VAL A 322 -24.30 25.17 8.85
N ASP A 323 -25.25 25.78 9.55
CA ASP A 323 -26.63 25.33 9.64
C ASP A 323 -27.24 25.28 8.24
N VAL A 324 -27.40 24.06 7.72
CA VAL A 324 -27.81 23.80 6.33
C VAL A 324 -29.20 24.38 6.05
N ASP A 325 -30.03 24.51 7.10
CA ASP A 325 -31.39 25.06 7.00
C ASP A 325 -31.42 26.56 6.68
N LYS A 326 -30.28 27.26 6.83
CA LYS A 326 -30.13 28.68 6.47
C LYS A 326 -29.60 28.91 5.06
N LEU A 327 -29.26 27.84 4.34
CA LEU A 327 -28.75 27.92 2.97
C LEU A 327 -29.89 27.82 1.96
N ARG A 328 -29.74 28.46 0.80
CA ARG A 328 -30.66 28.23 -0.31
C ARG A 328 -30.51 26.79 -0.79
N PRO A 329 -31.58 26.13 -1.30
CA PRO A 329 -31.51 24.73 -1.74
C PRO A 329 -30.37 24.44 -2.74
N GLY A 330 -30.11 25.36 -3.67
CA GLY A 330 -28.99 25.23 -4.63
C GLY A 330 -27.61 25.30 -3.97
N GLU A 331 -27.44 26.17 -2.96
CA GLU A 331 -26.19 26.29 -2.20
C GLU A 331 -25.94 25.03 -1.36
N ALA A 332 -26.97 24.54 -0.67
CA ALA A 332 -26.90 23.32 0.11
C ALA A 332 -26.57 22.09 -0.75
N PHE A 333 -27.20 21.98 -1.92
CA PHE A 333 -26.94 20.91 -2.88
C PHE A 333 -25.49 20.92 -3.37
N MET A 334 -25.02 22.08 -3.83
CA MET A 334 -23.64 22.20 -4.32
C MET A 334 -22.62 22.00 -3.20
N LEU A 335 -22.86 22.51 -2.00
CA LEU A 335 -22.03 22.25 -0.83
C LEU A 335 -21.93 20.75 -0.53
N GLY A 336 -23.05 20.02 -0.58
CA GLY A 336 -23.07 18.56 -0.39
C GLY A 336 -22.21 17.83 -1.43
N ARG A 337 -22.28 18.24 -2.70
CA ARG A 337 -21.45 17.65 -3.76
C ARG A 337 -19.97 17.99 -3.62
N ILE A 338 -19.64 19.20 -3.19
CA ILE A 338 -18.24 19.59 -2.94
C ILE A 338 -17.65 18.75 -1.80
N ARG A 339 -18.43 18.52 -0.73
CA ARG A 339 -18.01 17.63 0.37
C ARG A 339 -17.80 16.20 -0.10
N GLN A 340 -18.73 15.66 -0.89
CA GLN A 340 -18.58 14.33 -1.49
C GLN A 340 -17.27 14.21 -2.28
N ALA A 341 -16.96 15.19 -3.13
CA ALA A 341 -15.71 15.20 -3.90
C ALA A 341 -14.46 15.19 -3.00
N ARG A 342 -14.53 15.89 -1.86
CA ARG A 342 -13.46 15.92 -0.85
C ARG A 342 -13.31 14.58 -0.12
N GLU A 343 -14.42 13.95 0.27
CA GLU A 343 -14.43 12.62 0.92
C GLU A 343 -13.84 11.53 0.03
N ILE A 344 -14.24 11.49 -1.25
CA ILE A 344 -13.73 10.50 -2.21
C ILE A 344 -12.37 10.91 -2.82
N LYS A 345 -11.83 12.07 -2.44
CA LYS A 345 -10.56 12.63 -2.93
C LYS A 345 -10.51 12.81 -4.47
N ASP A 346 -11.66 13.13 -5.07
CA ASP A 346 -11.77 13.53 -6.47
C ASP A 346 -11.57 15.04 -6.61
N TYR A 347 -10.31 15.42 -6.79
CA TYR A 347 -9.90 16.83 -6.82
C TYR A 347 -10.37 17.55 -8.08
N ASN A 348 -10.44 16.87 -9.23
CA ASN A 348 -10.91 17.47 -10.47
C ASN A 348 -12.39 17.84 -10.35
N MET A 349 -13.21 16.92 -9.83
CA MET A 349 -14.61 17.18 -9.52
C MET A 349 -14.75 18.29 -8.48
N GLY A 350 -13.94 18.26 -7.41
CA GLY A 350 -13.92 19.29 -6.37
C GLY A 350 -13.64 20.69 -6.91
N ILE A 351 -12.63 20.84 -7.77
CA ILE A 351 -12.27 22.10 -8.43
C ILE A 351 -13.41 22.61 -9.31
N ALA A 352 -13.98 21.73 -10.15
CA ALA A 352 -15.07 22.10 -11.05
C ALA A 352 -16.31 22.60 -10.27
N LEU A 353 -16.69 21.87 -9.21
CA LEU A 353 -17.81 22.23 -8.36
C LEU A 353 -17.56 23.50 -7.56
N ALA A 354 -16.35 23.69 -7.04
CA ALA A 354 -15.99 24.91 -6.33
C ALA A 354 -16.02 26.13 -7.25
N ASN A 355 -15.50 26.02 -8.48
CA ASN A 355 -15.61 27.10 -9.48
C ASN A 355 -17.08 27.43 -9.78
N GLN A 356 -17.88 26.41 -10.09
CA GLN A 356 -19.31 26.59 -10.37
C GLN A 356 -20.03 27.26 -9.18
N PHE A 357 -19.73 26.85 -7.95
CA PHE A 357 -20.32 27.46 -6.76
C PHE A 357 -19.96 28.95 -6.62
N LEU A 358 -18.70 29.30 -6.83
CA LEU A 358 -18.22 30.68 -6.71
C LEU A 358 -18.80 31.59 -7.80
N ASP A 359 -19.10 31.04 -8.97
CA ASP A 359 -19.73 31.76 -10.09
C ASP A 359 -21.25 31.92 -9.90
N GLU A 360 -21.95 30.86 -9.46
CA GLU A 360 -23.41 30.87 -9.30
C GLU A 360 -23.88 31.56 -8.00
N PHE A 361 -23.07 31.53 -6.95
CA PHE A 361 -23.43 32.06 -5.63
C PHE A 361 -22.41 33.09 -5.08
N PRO A 362 -22.18 34.22 -5.79
CA PRO A 362 -21.18 35.22 -5.41
C PRO A 362 -21.47 35.92 -4.07
N GLU A 363 -22.73 35.97 -3.66
CA GLU A 363 -23.16 36.58 -2.37
C GLU A 363 -23.35 35.55 -1.26
N SER A 364 -22.93 34.29 -1.48
CA SER A 364 -23.10 33.24 -0.49
C SER A 364 -22.22 33.47 0.74
N VAL A 365 -22.76 33.19 1.92
CA VAL A 365 -21.98 33.10 3.16
C VAL A 365 -20.92 32.00 3.10
N LEU A 366 -21.06 31.03 2.19
CA LEU A 366 -20.11 29.95 1.98
C LEU A 366 -18.95 30.32 1.06
N ARG A 367 -19.00 31.49 0.41
CA ARG A 367 -18.01 31.91 -0.60
C ARG A 367 -16.60 31.91 -0.04
N GLU A 368 -16.41 32.35 1.21
CA GLU A 368 -15.11 32.30 1.89
C GLU A 368 -14.57 30.87 1.95
N ALA A 369 -15.33 29.96 2.54
CA ALA A 369 -14.88 28.59 2.75
C ALA A 369 -14.66 27.83 1.44
N VAL A 370 -15.57 27.98 0.47
CA VAL A 370 -15.42 27.34 -0.86
C VAL A 370 -14.21 27.90 -1.62
N SER A 371 -13.87 29.18 -1.44
CA SER A 371 -12.66 29.77 -2.05
C SER A 371 -11.39 29.11 -1.52
N PHE A 372 -11.29 28.87 -0.22
CA PHE A 372 -10.15 28.16 0.37
C PHE A 372 -10.15 26.67 0.01
N TRP A 373 -11.31 26.01 0.01
CA TRP A 373 -11.41 24.61 -0.41
C TRP A 373 -11.00 24.41 -1.87
N ARG A 374 -11.28 25.37 -2.75
CA ARG A 374 -10.76 25.35 -4.13
C ARG A 374 -9.23 25.33 -4.14
N GLY A 375 -8.60 26.18 -3.33
CA GLY A 375 -7.15 26.18 -3.15
C GLY A 375 -6.65 24.83 -2.64
N ASP A 376 -7.34 24.23 -1.67
CA ASP A 376 -6.99 22.91 -1.12
C ASP A 376 -7.10 21.80 -2.16
N PHE A 377 -8.15 21.78 -3.00
CA PHE A 377 -8.25 20.79 -4.07
C PHE A 377 -7.10 20.89 -5.06
N TYR A 378 -6.73 22.11 -5.46
CA TYR A 378 -5.56 22.31 -6.32
C TYR A 378 -4.27 21.86 -5.60
N PHE A 379 -4.10 22.21 -4.32
CA PHE A 379 -2.92 21.82 -3.54
C PHE A 379 -2.82 20.29 -3.42
N ASP A 380 -3.93 19.60 -3.14
CA ASP A 380 -3.98 18.16 -2.99
C ASP A 380 -3.69 17.43 -4.31
N GLN A 381 -4.20 17.96 -5.43
CA GLN A 381 -3.88 17.45 -6.77
C GLN A 381 -2.39 17.64 -7.10
N TRP A 382 -1.83 18.80 -6.76
CA TRP A 382 -0.41 19.09 -6.94
C TRP A 382 0.48 18.19 -6.08
N GLU A 383 0.06 17.91 -4.86
CA GLU A 383 0.76 17.02 -3.93
C GLU A 383 0.80 15.58 -4.46
N LYS A 384 -0.30 15.09 -5.05
CA LYS A 384 -0.38 13.74 -5.65
C LYS A 384 0.50 13.51 -6.88
N GLY A 385 1.09 14.56 -7.46
CA GLY A 385 2.10 14.41 -8.52
C GLY A 385 1.90 15.30 -9.74
N ASP A 386 0.76 15.99 -9.88
CA ASP A 386 0.57 16.95 -10.97
C ASP A 386 1.31 18.27 -10.68
N LYS A 387 2.64 18.25 -10.81
CA LYS A 387 3.48 19.40 -10.45
C LYS A 387 3.26 20.62 -11.36
N ASN A 388 2.66 20.43 -12.54
CA ASN A 388 2.40 21.49 -13.52
C ASN A 388 1.30 22.45 -13.10
N ILE A 389 0.49 22.12 -12.09
CA ILE A 389 -0.59 22.99 -11.61
C ILE A 389 -0.18 23.90 -10.44
N GLY A 390 1.10 23.95 -10.06
CA GLY A 390 1.57 24.76 -8.92
C GLY A 390 1.14 26.24 -8.97
N GLU A 391 1.20 26.88 -10.14
CA GLU A 391 0.69 28.25 -10.29
C GLU A 391 -0.81 28.37 -10.02
N LYS A 392 -1.61 27.36 -10.39
CA LYS A 392 -3.06 27.35 -10.13
C LYS A 392 -3.34 27.28 -8.63
N VAL A 393 -2.52 26.54 -7.88
CA VAL A 393 -2.60 26.50 -6.41
C VAL A 393 -2.40 27.90 -5.83
N ILE A 394 -1.31 28.56 -6.22
CA ILE A 394 -0.96 29.90 -5.75
C ILE A 394 -2.09 30.89 -6.08
N ARG A 395 -2.54 30.95 -7.35
CA ARG A 395 -3.61 31.86 -7.78
C ARG A 395 -4.94 31.60 -7.08
N ALA A 396 -5.27 30.34 -6.80
CA ALA A 396 -6.52 30.00 -6.11
C ALA A 396 -6.52 30.53 -4.67
N TYR A 397 -5.39 30.41 -3.96
CA TYR A 397 -5.23 30.99 -2.63
C TYR A 397 -5.09 32.51 -2.64
N GLU A 398 -4.39 33.11 -3.61
CA GLU A 398 -4.34 34.58 -3.78
C GLU A 398 -5.75 35.15 -3.92
N PHE A 399 -6.58 34.55 -4.79
CA PHE A 399 -7.98 34.94 -4.91
C PHE A 399 -8.73 34.85 -3.58
N ALA A 400 -8.55 33.77 -2.82
CA ALA A 400 -9.22 33.61 -1.53
C ALA A 400 -8.75 34.65 -0.51
N ILE A 401 -7.44 34.89 -0.42
CA ILE A 401 -6.83 35.85 0.51
C ILE A 401 -7.24 37.28 0.16
N ASP A 402 -7.22 37.66 -1.11
CA ASP A 402 -7.59 39.00 -1.58
C ASP A 402 -9.05 39.35 -1.24
N ASN A 403 -9.94 38.34 -1.26
CA ASN A 403 -11.35 38.52 -0.95
C ASN A 403 -11.66 38.37 0.55
N PHE A 404 -10.83 37.63 1.30
CA PHE A 404 -11.11 37.22 2.69
C PHE A 404 -9.87 37.35 3.59
N VAL A 405 -9.28 38.55 3.63
CA VAL A 405 -8.00 38.85 4.30
C VAL A 405 -8.00 38.50 5.80
N THR A 406 -9.15 38.60 6.47
CA THR A 406 -9.28 38.30 7.92
C THR A 406 -9.65 36.84 8.20
N SER A 407 -9.73 35.99 7.18
CA SER A 407 -10.09 34.58 7.36
C SER A 407 -9.03 33.84 8.17
N ARG A 408 -9.48 32.95 9.04
CA ARG A 408 -8.65 31.98 9.77
C ARG A 408 -7.88 31.02 8.86
N ASN A 409 -8.30 30.88 7.59
CA ASN A 409 -7.62 30.04 6.60
C ASN A 409 -6.47 30.77 5.87
N VAL A 410 -6.31 32.09 6.05
CA VAL A 410 -5.22 32.86 5.42
C VAL A 410 -3.82 32.36 5.85
N PRO A 411 -3.52 32.17 7.15
CA PRO A 411 -2.19 31.71 7.54
C PRO A 411 -1.83 30.30 7.03
N PRO A 412 -2.71 29.27 7.11
CA PRO A 412 -2.45 27.98 6.45
C PRO A 412 -2.27 28.08 4.94
N ALA A 413 -3.06 28.92 4.26
CA ALA A 413 -2.93 29.14 2.81
C ALA A 413 -1.55 29.67 2.44
N TYR A 414 -1.00 30.64 3.17
CA TYR A 414 0.36 31.13 2.93
C TYR A 414 1.43 30.04 3.09
N ILE A 415 1.31 29.11 4.06
CA ILE A 415 2.26 27.98 4.18
C ILE A 415 2.14 27.04 2.97
N ARG A 416 0.92 26.76 2.51
CA ARG A 416 0.68 25.94 1.32
C ARG A 416 1.26 26.58 0.07
N MET A 417 1.03 27.88 -0.13
CA MET A 417 1.63 28.66 -1.20
C MET A 417 3.15 28.68 -1.13
N ALA A 418 3.73 28.83 0.07
CA ALA A 418 5.17 28.78 0.27
C ALA A 418 5.76 27.42 -0.09
N THR A 419 5.08 26.34 0.27
CA THR A 419 5.49 24.97 -0.07
C THR A 419 5.54 24.80 -1.58
N VAL A 420 4.46 25.17 -2.28
CA VAL A 420 4.38 25.09 -3.74
C VAL A 420 5.43 25.97 -4.40
N ALA A 421 5.55 27.23 -3.97
CA ALA A 421 6.54 28.15 -4.51
C ALA A 421 7.97 27.63 -4.31
N SER A 422 8.29 27.02 -3.16
CA SER A 422 9.62 26.47 -2.91
C SER A 422 9.98 25.30 -3.82
N GLU A 423 9.04 24.40 -4.10
CA GLU A 423 9.23 23.30 -5.05
C GLU A 423 9.28 23.75 -6.50
N MET A 424 8.69 24.91 -6.82
CA MET A 424 8.82 25.58 -8.12
C MET A 424 10.10 26.41 -8.25
N ASP A 425 11.06 26.25 -7.33
CA ASP A 425 12.31 27.02 -7.26
C ASP A 425 12.13 28.54 -7.04
N ASN A 426 10.92 28.97 -6.64
CA ASN A 426 10.59 30.35 -6.26
C ASN A 426 10.81 30.57 -4.76
N SER A 427 12.01 30.26 -4.26
CA SER A 427 12.32 30.27 -2.82
C SER A 427 12.10 31.64 -2.16
N TYR A 428 12.39 32.77 -2.84
CA TYR A 428 12.17 34.10 -2.26
C TYR A 428 10.69 34.42 -2.05
N GLN A 429 9.83 33.98 -2.97
CA GLN A 429 8.38 34.12 -2.84
C GLN A 429 7.88 33.29 -1.65
N ALA A 430 8.37 32.06 -1.52
CA ALA A 430 8.09 31.19 -0.37
C ALA A 430 8.49 31.83 0.97
N LEU A 431 9.70 32.42 1.04
CA LEU A 431 10.15 33.15 2.23
C LEU A 431 9.26 34.36 2.56
N GLY A 432 8.75 35.06 1.54
CA GLY A 432 7.79 36.15 1.69
C GLY A 432 6.51 35.68 2.38
N TYR A 433 5.87 34.64 1.85
CA TYR A 433 4.66 34.05 2.43
C TYR A 433 4.88 33.56 3.88
N LEU A 434 5.99 32.89 4.15
CA LEU A 434 6.31 32.39 5.51
C LEU A 434 6.59 33.52 6.50
N SER A 435 7.18 34.62 6.03
CA SER A 435 7.41 35.80 6.87
C SER A 435 6.09 36.42 7.30
N ILE A 436 5.09 36.48 6.41
CA ILE A 436 3.74 36.95 6.76
C ILE A 436 3.14 36.09 7.87
N VAL A 437 3.18 34.75 7.73
CA VAL A 437 2.64 33.83 8.74
C VAL A 437 3.31 34.02 10.11
N LEU A 438 4.63 34.17 10.13
CA LEU A 438 5.38 34.40 11.37
C LEU A 438 5.09 35.78 11.99
N THR A 439 4.78 36.80 11.18
CA THR A 439 4.32 38.11 11.67
C THR A 439 2.90 38.06 12.23
N LEU A 440 2.00 37.25 11.64
CA LEU A 440 0.65 37.03 12.16
C LEU A 440 0.66 36.31 13.52
N ASN A 441 1.77 35.63 13.85
CA ASN A 441 2.03 35.01 15.16
C ASN A 441 0.91 34.05 15.62
N VAL A 442 0.44 33.20 14.70
CA VAL A 442 -0.54 32.15 15.01
C VAL A 442 0.18 30.99 15.73
N PRO A 443 -0.09 30.75 17.03
CA PRO A 443 0.74 29.84 17.84
C PRO A 443 0.87 28.42 17.27
N ASP A 444 -0.23 27.85 16.78
CA ASP A 444 -0.29 26.47 16.28
C ASP A 444 0.47 26.25 14.96
N LEU A 445 0.64 27.32 14.19
CA LEU A 445 1.29 27.30 12.87
C LEU A 445 2.74 27.77 12.91
N ARG A 446 3.12 28.50 13.95
CA ARG A 446 4.47 29.04 14.12
C ARG A 446 5.59 27.99 14.01
N PRO A 447 5.53 26.78 14.64
CA PRO A 447 6.59 25.79 14.46
C PRO A 447 6.66 25.24 13.02
N LEU A 448 5.52 25.07 12.36
CA LEU A 448 5.47 24.64 10.96
C LEU A 448 6.03 25.73 10.02
N ALA A 449 5.72 27.00 10.28
CA ALA A 449 6.23 28.11 9.49
C ALA A 449 7.76 28.25 9.62
N TYR A 450 8.31 28.15 10.84
CA TYR A 450 9.77 28.09 11.03
C TYR A 450 10.39 26.88 10.35
N LEU A 451 9.76 25.70 10.45
CA LEU A 451 10.30 24.47 9.88
C LEU A 451 10.37 24.60 8.36
N THR A 452 9.28 25.03 7.74
CA THR A 452 9.18 25.25 6.29
C THR A 452 10.18 26.31 5.85
N ARG A 453 10.30 27.43 6.59
CA ARG A 453 11.26 28.50 6.25
C ARG A 453 12.71 28.05 6.37
N GLY A 454 13.02 27.24 7.38
CA GLY A 454 14.32 26.59 7.53
C GLY A 454 14.68 25.72 6.34
N LYS A 455 13.74 24.89 5.83
CA LYS A 455 13.96 24.09 4.61
C LYS A 455 14.24 24.97 3.39
N VAL A 456 13.43 26.02 3.20
CA VAL A 456 13.63 26.96 2.07
C VAL A 456 14.99 27.66 2.17
N PHE A 457 15.42 28.06 3.38
CA PHE A 457 16.77 28.61 3.57
C PHE A 457 17.87 27.61 3.22
N LEU A 458 17.71 26.31 3.52
CA LEU A 458 18.67 25.29 3.09
C LEU A 458 18.72 25.12 1.57
N GLN A 459 17.57 25.22 0.86
CA GLN A 459 17.52 25.12 -0.61
C GLN A 459 18.37 26.22 -1.27
N ILE A 460 18.33 27.44 -0.73
CA ILE A 460 19.13 28.58 -1.23
C ILE A 460 20.47 28.76 -0.53
N ASN A 461 21.00 27.70 0.11
CA ASN A 461 22.30 27.68 0.80
C ASN A 461 22.48 28.73 1.92
N GLN A 462 21.39 29.22 2.53
CA GLN A 462 21.42 30.13 3.68
C GLN A 462 21.34 29.36 5.01
N ALA A 463 22.29 28.45 5.22
CA ALA A 463 22.24 27.50 6.34
C ALA A 463 22.23 28.16 7.73
N GLU A 464 22.92 29.28 7.93
CA GLU A 464 22.89 30.00 9.21
C GLU A 464 21.48 30.43 9.61
N LYS A 465 20.68 30.90 8.64
CA LYS A 465 19.28 31.28 8.88
C LYS A 465 18.41 30.06 9.11
N ALA A 466 18.65 28.97 8.38
CA ALA A 466 17.96 27.70 8.60
C ALA A 466 18.20 27.16 10.02
N MET A 467 19.46 27.16 10.48
CA MET A 467 19.83 26.72 11.82
C MET A 467 19.21 27.60 12.90
N LYS A 468 19.09 28.91 12.65
CA LYS A 468 18.37 29.83 13.55
C LYS A 468 16.90 29.45 13.68
N ASP A 469 16.22 29.17 12.57
CA ASP A 469 14.82 28.75 12.57
C ASP A 469 14.62 27.38 13.25
N PHE A 470 15.49 26.41 12.95
CA PHE A 470 15.46 25.10 13.64
C PHE A 470 15.73 25.23 15.13
N LYS A 471 16.67 26.09 15.54
CA LYS A 471 16.96 26.34 16.96
C LYS A 471 15.72 26.84 17.70
N VAL A 472 14.95 27.77 17.11
CA VAL A 472 13.69 28.22 17.70
C VAL A 472 12.72 27.05 17.90
N ILE A 473 12.62 26.13 16.94
CA ILE A 473 11.79 24.93 17.08
C ILE A 473 12.27 24.03 18.22
N LEU A 474 13.58 23.84 18.31
CA LEU A 474 14.19 22.98 19.33
C LEU A 474 14.11 23.56 20.74
N GLU A 475 14.01 24.89 20.89
CA GLU A 475 13.91 25.56 22.20
C GLU A 475 12.46 25.84 22.63
N GLU A 476 11.59 26.25 21.70
CA GLU A 476 10.22 26.66 22.03
C GLU A 476 9.19 25.53 21.82
N TYR A 477 9.51 24.51 21.01
CA TYR A 477 8.56 23.46 20.59
C TYR A 477 9.14 22.05 20.79
N GLU A 478 9.81 21.85 21.92
CA GLU A 478 10.40 20.57 22.32
C GLU A 478 9.39 19.41 22.29
N ASN A 479 9.87 18.21 21.94
CA ASN A 479 9.09 16.96 21.89
C ASN A 479 7.88 16.96 20.94
N THR A 480 7.79 17.92 20.02
CA THR A 480 6.79 17.93 18.94
C THR A 480 7.29 17.23 17.68
N LYS A 481 6.38 16.85 16.78
CA LYS A 481 6.73 16.33 15.44
C LYS A 481 7.65 17.29 14.66
N TYR A 482 7.52 18.60 14.89
CA TYR A 482 8.34 19.64 14.26
C TYR A 482 9.77 19.64 14.79
N SER A 483 9.96 19.45 16.11
CA SER A 483 11.28 19.33 16.73
C SER A 483 12.00 18.05 16.26
N MET A 484 11.26 16.95 16.11
CA MET A 484 11.79 15.72 15.51
C MET A 484 12.28 15.97 14.09
N GLU A 485 11.45 16.59 13.26
CA GLU A 485 11.79 16.87 11.86
C GLU A 485 12.93 17.87 11.72
N ALA A 486 12.95 18.94 12.52
CA ALA A 486 14.04 19.91 12.54
C ALA A 486 15.38 19.26 12.89
N ASN A 487 15.41 18.33 13.86
CA ASN A 487 16.62 17.56 14.16
C ASN A 487 17.07 16.69 12.97
N LEU A 488 16.14 16.04 12.26
CA LEU A 488 16.46 15.27 11.05
C LEU A 488 17.06 16.16 9.95
N TRP A 489 16.50 17.36 9.72
CA TRP A 489 17.05 18.32 8.77
C TRP A 489 18.47 18.78 9.14
N ILE A 490 18.76 18.96 10.43
CA ILE A 490 20.11 19.26 10.91
C ILE A 490 21.07 18.09 10.63
N GLY A 491 20.67 16.86 10.94
CA GLY A 491 21.49 15.67 10.66
C GLY A 491 21.76 15.48 9.16
N HIS A 492 20.73 15.70 8.33
CA HIS A 492 20.84 15.68 6.88
C HIS A 492 21.77 16.76 6.34
N TYR A 493 21.70 17.96 6.91
CA TYR A 493 22.59 19.06 6.55
C TYR A 493 24.06 18.71 6.83
N TYR A 494 24.38 18.14 8.00
CA TYR A 494 25.75 17.68 8.28
C TYR A 494 26.21 16.60 7.30
N HIS A 495 25.34 15.64 6.98
CA HIS A 495 25.64 14.61 5.99
C HIS A 495 25.95 15.23 4.62
N LYS A 496 25.12 16.17 4.15
CA LYS A 496 25.28 16.85 2.85
C LYS A 496 26.59 17.64 2.76
N LEU A 497 27.07 18.20 3.87
CA LEU A 497 28.36 18.89 3.94
C LEU A 497 29.58 17.95 4.04
N GLY A 498 29.37 16.64 4.11
CA GLY A 498 30.45 15.67 4.34
C GLY A 498 30.94 15.61 5.79
N LEU A 499 30.23 16.27 6.71
CA LEU A 499 30.49 16.23 8.15
C LEU A 499 29.88 14.96 8.75
N TYR A 500 30.37 13.81 8.29
CA TYR A 500 29.72 12.52 8.56
C TYR A 500 29.80 12.09 10.03
N ARG A 501 30.81 12.55 10.79
CA ARG A 501 30.91 12.25 12.23
C ARG A 501 29.86 13.03 13.02
N GLU A 502 29.72 14.31 12.71
CA GLU A 502 28.72 15.20 13.31
C GLU A 502 27.31 14.72 12.93
N ALA A 503 27.11 14.27 11.69
CA ALA A 503 25.88 13.64 11.26
C ALA A 503 25.60 12.34 12.05
N GLU A 504 26.61 11.48 12.27
CA GLU A 504 26.47 10.25 13.08
C GLU A 504 26.05 10.60 14.51
N GLU A 505 26.76 11.51 15.17
CA GLU A 505 26.43 11.97 16.52
C GLU A 505 24.99 12.48 16.60
N LYS A 506 24.60 13.29 15.61
CA LYS A 506 23.25 13.85 15.54
C LYS A 506 22.18 12.77 15.34
N LEU A 507 22.42 11.81 14.45
CA LEU A 507 21.48 10.72 14.17
C LEU A 507 21.33 9.77 15.36
N ILE A 508 22.42 9.49 16.09
CA ILE A 508 22.38 8.71 17.33
C ILE A 508 21.62 9.48 18.43
N GLU A 509 21.81 10.79 18.54
CA GLU A 509 21.03 11.63 19.47
C GLU A 509 19.53 11.52 19.15
N ILE A 510 19.17 11.63 17.86
CA ILE A 510 17.80 11.52 17.36
C ILE A 510 17.19 10.16 17.69
N GLU A 511 17.87 9.05 17.40
CA GLU A 511 17.37 7.69 17.66
C GLU A 511 17.17 7.45 19.17
N LYS A 512 18.06 7.99 20.02
CA LYS A 512 17.92 7.91 21.48
C LYS A 512 16.77 8.76 22.01
N ARG A 513 16.61 9.99 21.49
CA ARG A 513 15.58 10.93 21.97
C ARG A 513 14.19 10.57 21.46
N TYR A 514 14.10 10.00 20.26
CA TYR A 514 12.84 9.64 19.61
C TYR A 514 12.83 8.16 19.20
N PRO A 515 12.75 7.21 20.16
CA PRO A 515 12.60 5.80 19.84
C PRO A 515 11.34 5.58 18.98
N GLY A 516 11.49 4.98 17.79
CA GLY A 516 10.37 4.79 16.84
C GLY A 516 10.17 5.91 15.83
N LEU A 517 11.04 6.93 15.78
CA LEU A 517 10.99 8.01 14.78
C LEU A 517 10.90 7.49 13.34
N PHE A 518 11.57 6.38 13.07
CA PHE A 518 11.58 5.73 11.76
C PHE A 518 10.20 5.30 11.24
N THR A 519 9.21 5.12 12.12
CA THR A 519 7.83 4.83 11.71
C THR A 519 7.16 6.06 11.09
N MET A 520 7.49 7.25 11.57
CA MET A 520 6.99 8.52 11.04
C MET A 520 7.87 9.07 9.90
N TYR A 521 9.18 8.84 9.99
CA TYR A 521 10.17 9.29 9.02
C TYR A 521 11.08 8.12 8.61
N PRO A 522 10.61 7.19 7.74
CA PRO A 522 11.39 6.04 7.29
C PRO A 522 12.75 6.41 6.70
N ASP A 523 12.82 7.56 6.02
CA ASP A 523 14.03 8.12 5.41
C ASP A 523 15.15 8.38 6.42
N SER A 524 14.83 8.55 7.71
CA SER A 524 15.84 8.72 8.76
C SER A 524 16.79 7.50 8.86
N ILE A 525 16.28 6.29 8.62
CA ILE A 525 17.09 5.07 8.61
C ILE A 525 18.00 5.05 7.39
N LEU A 526 17.48 5.45 6.22
CA LEU A 526 18.27 5.53 4.99
C LEU A 526 19.38 6.58 5.12
N LEU A 527 19.10 7.74 5.73
CA LEU A 527 20.11 8.74 6.03
C LEU A 527 21.21 8.18 6.93
N ALA A 528 20.85 7.48 8.01
CA ALA A 528 21.83 6.84 8.89
C ALA A 528 22.66 5.78 8.17
N ALA A 529 22.02 4.91 7.39
CA ALA A 529 22.69 3.93 6.55
C ALA A 529 23.72 4.57 5.61
N LYS A 530 23.31 5.60 4.85
CA LYS A 530 24.19 6.35 3.95
C LYS A 530 25.36 6.94 4.72
N ASN A 531 25.10 7.59 5.86
CA ASN A 531 26.14 8.18 6.68
C ASN A 531 27.19 7.15 7.14
N PHE A 532 26.74 5.95 7.56
CA PHE A 532 27.64 4.84 7.89
C PHE A 532 28.45 4.33 6.69
N ILE A 533 27.88 4.32 5.48
CA ILE A 533 28.62 3.97 4.26
C ILE A 533 29.78 4.94 4.03
N TYR A 534 29.54 6.25 4.12
CA TYR A 534 30.60 7.26 3.95
C TYR A 534 31.66 7.19 5.06
N LEU A 535 31.28 6.79 6.26
CA LEU A 535 32.21 6.49 7.35
C LEU A 535 32.94 5.13 7.21
N LYS A 536 32.66 4.37 6.13
CA LYS A 536 33.17 3.00 5.90
C LYS A 536 32.79 2.00 7.00
N LYS A 537 31.72 2.29 7.75
CA LYS A 537 31.11 1.44 8.80
C LYS A 537 30.07 0.50 8.16
N TYR A 538 30.54 -0.42 7.33
CA TYR A 538 29.67 -1.23 6.46
C TYR A 538 28.75 -2.21 7.20
N ARG A 539 29.14 -2.65 8.41
CA ARG A 539 28.31 -3.55 9.21
C ARG A 539 27.08 -2.81 9.73
N GLU A 540 27.29 -1.64 10.30
CA GLU A 540 26.26 -0.74 10.79
C GLU A 540 25.36 -0.29 9.64
N ALA A 541 25.95 0.15 8.52
CA ALA A 541 25.20 0.50 7.31
C ALA A 541 24.27 -0.63 6.86
N ARG A 542 24.76 -1.88 6.85
CA ARG A 542 23.96 -3.06 6.48
C ARG A 542 22.79 -3.28 7.44
N GLU A 543 22.98 -3.10 8.74
CA GLU A 543 21.92 -3.22 9.73
C GLU A 543 20.83 -2.16 9.50
N TYR A 544 21.19 -0.90 9.28
CA TYR A 544 20.22 0.16 8.96
C TYR A 544 19.55 -0.10 7.62
N LEU A 545 20.26 -0.55 6.58
CA LEU A 545 19.63 -0.92 5.30
C LEU A 545 18.66 -2.09 5.45
N PHE A 546 18.97 -3.11 6.24
CA PHE A 546 18.03 -4.18 6.54
C PHE A 546 16.79 -3.67 7.26
N ARG A 547 16.94 -2.76 8.24
CA ARG A 547 15.80 -2.10 8.88
C ARG A 547 14.99 -1.28 7.87
N ALA A 548 15.64 -0.52 6.99
CA ALA A 548 14.98 0.29 5.97
C ALA A 548 14.18 -0.57 4.99
N VAL A 549 14.74 -1.71 4.54
CA VAL A 549 14.02 -2.67 3.68
C VAL A 549 12.78 -3.24 4.40
N ASN A 550 12.85 -3.40 5.72
CA ASN A 550 11.73 -3.93 6.51
C ASN A 550 10.66 -2.86 6.85
N ILE A 551 10.98 -1.57 6.71
CA ILE A 551 10.11 -0.43 7.11
C ILE A 551 9.59 0.36 5.90
N GLY A 552 10.36 0.43 4.81
CA GLY A 552 10.05 1.24 3.64
C GLY A 552 8.89 0.67 2.82
N ALA A 553 7.86 1.48 2.63
CA ALA A 553 6.92 1.32 1.54
C ALA A 553 7.68 1.49 0.21
N GLN A 554 8.24 0.41 -0.34
CA GLN A 554 8.69 0.43 -1.73
C GLN A 554 7.46 0.35 -2.64
N GLN A 555 7.22 1.40 -3.41
CA GLN A 555 6.67 1.19 -4.74
C GLN A 555 7.70 0.36 -5.50
N GLU A 556 7.32 -0.84 -5.91
CA GLU A 556 8.14 -1.73 -6.72
C GLU A 556 8.57 -0.98 -8.00
N THR A 557 9.85 -0.65 -8.14
CA THR A 557 10.39 -0.22 -9.43
C THR A 557 10.46 -1.42 -10.36
N ILE A 558 10.07 -1.19 -11.62
CA ILE A 558 9.94 -2.19 -12.70
C ILE A 558 11.22 -3.03 -12.90
N ASP A 559 12.38 -2.55 -12.46
CA ASP A 559 13.68 -3.22 -12.64
C ASP A 559 13.94 -4.40 -11.68
N ILE A 560 12.97 -4.78 -10.83
CA ILE A 560 13.05 -5.99 -9.97
C ILE A 560 11.92 -6.99 -10.29
N LEU A 561 11.21 -6.79 -11.40
CA LEU A 561 10.43 -7.82 -12.10
C LEU A 561 11.29 -8.37 -13.25
#